data_AF-A0A963L7L1-F1
#
_entry.id   AF-A0A963L7L1-F1
#
_cell.length_a   1.000
_cell.length_b   1.000
_cell.length_c   1.000
_cell.angle_alpha   90.00
_cell.angle_beta   90.00
_cell.angle_gamma   90.00
#
_symmetry.space_group_name_H-M   'P 1'
#
loop_
_entity.id
_entity.type
_entity.pdbx_description
1 polymer ?
#
loop_
_entity_poly.entity_id
_entity_poly.type
_entity_poly.pdbx_seq_one_letter_code
_entity_poly.pdbx_strand_id
1 'polypeptide(L)'
;MKDELDVALTRLRQDGQEKSEHIFSSLIATYPDQRDHVLRKRSLVFAEMELFDEAVQDRQAIIDGGQQKVGDFYFAGEYALQAGDYIAARRYFDRVIEIASTGGDPYYLDSSSLLAALASYQLHEDKRCREYLNQIDDNTEVLWLKGFDRVTKQMMTEALDRDKSSS
;
A
#
# COMPACT_ATOMS: atom_id res chain seq x y z
N MET A 1 2.58 6.65 26.24
CA MET A 1 2.58 6.31 24.79
C MET A 1 1.20 5.99 24.22
N LYS A 2 0.52 4.87 24.54
CA LYS A 2 -0.75 4.49 23.87
C LYS A 2 -1.81 5.60 23.90
N ASP A 3 -2.13 6.12 25.09
CA ASP A 3 -3.16 7.16 25.24
C ASP A 3 -2.75 8.46 24.52
N GLU A 4 -1.46 8.81 24.53
CA GLU A 4 -0.94 9.98 23.81
C GLU A 4 -1.01 9.81 22.29
N LEU A 5 -0.75 8.59 21.79
CA LEU A 5 -0.88 8.26 20.38
C LEU A 5 -2.35 8.31 19.95
N ASP A 6 -3.28 7.80 20.75
CA ASP A 6 -4.71 7.87 20.47
C ASP A 6 -5.19 9.34 20.41
N VAL A 7 -4.69 10.22 21.30
CA VAL A 7 -4.93 11.67 21.24
C VAL A 7 -4.34 12.28 19.96
N ALA A 8 -3.11 11.94 19.60
CA ALA A 8 -2.46 12.44 18.39
C ALA A 8 -3.22 12.06 17.12
N LEU A 9 -3.65 10.80 17.00
CA LEU A 9 -4.44 10.29 15.88
C LEU A 9 -5.84 10.91 15.84
N THR A 10 -6.45 11.19 16.99
CA THR A 10 -7.74 11.90 17.06
C THR A 10 -7.61 13.33 16.56
N ARG A 11 -6.58 14.05 17.02
CA ARG A 11 -6.30 15.41 16.56
C ARG A 11 -5.94 15.47 15.08
N LEU A 12 -5.19 14.51 14.55
CA LEU A 12 -4.91 14.45 13.12
C LEU A 12 -6.20 14.44 12.30
N ARG A 13 -7.20 13.65 12.70
CA ARG A 13 -8.51 13.60 12.02
C ARG A 13 -9.32 14.88 12.17
N GLN A 14 -9.22 15.57 13.31
CA GLN A 14 -10.04 16.77 13.61
C GLN A 14 -9.41 18.08 13.10
N ASP A 15 -8.11 18.22 13.31
CA ASP A 15 -7.36 19.47 13.14
C ASP A 15 -6.48 19.46 11.89
N GLY A 16 -6.26 18.29 11.29
CA GLY A 16 -5.41 18.09 10.11
C GLY A 16 -3.92 17.87 10.44
N GLN A 17 -3.14 17.65 9.38
CA GLN A 17 -1.72 17.31 9.47
C GLN A 17 -0.87 18.41 10.11
N GLU A 18 -0.95 19.65 9.60
CA GLU A 18 -0.14 20.78 10.05
C GLU A 18 -0.23 20.98 11.57
N LYS A 19 -1.44 20.83 12.12
CA LYS A 19 -1.69 21.02 13.56
C LYS A 19 -1.33 19.81 14.42
N SER A 20 -1.22 18.61 13.85
CA SER A 20 -0.91 17.39 14.62
C SER A 20 0.56 16.97 14.51
N GLU A 21 1.32 17.51 13.55
CA GLU A 21 2.72 17.16 13.31
C GLU A 21 3.59 17.29 14.57
N HIS A 22 3.46 18.39 15.31
CA HIS A 22 4.24 18.62 16.53
C HIS A 22 4.00 17.53 17.59
N ILE A 23 2.80 16.97 17.66
CA ILE A 23 2.45 15.91 18.62
C ILE A 23 3.12 14.60 18.22
N PHE A 24 3.09 14.24 16.94
CA PHE A 24 3.78 13.05 16.44
C PHE A 24 5.30 13.17 16.57
N SER A 25 5.87 14.33 16.25
CA SER A 25 7.30 14.60 16.44
C SER A 25 7.70 14.47 17.91
N SER A 26 6.89 15.00 18.83
CA SER A 26 7.10 14.83 20.27
C SER A 26 7.00 13.36 20.71
N LEU A 27 6.03 12.61 20.18
CA LEU A 27 5.86 11.19 20.49
C LEU A 27 7.06 10.35 20.02
N ILE A 28 7.53 10.57 18.80
CA ILE A 28 8.68 9.87 18.23
C ILE A 28 9.95 10.22 19.01
N ALA A 29 10.14 11.48 19.38
CA ALA A 29 11.29 11.90 20.19
C ALA A 29 11.27 11.29 21.60
N THR A 30 10.08 11.17 22.21
CA THR A 30 9.92 10.61 23.57
C THR A 30 10.05 9.08 23.57
N TYR A 31 9.59 8.42 22.51
CA TYR A 31 9.55 6.96 22.38
C TYR A 31 10.20 6.50 21.06
N PRO A 32 11.53 6.66 20.90
CA PRO A 32 12.22 6.35 19.64
C PRO A 32 12.07 4.87 19.25
N ASP A 33 12.06 3.95 20.21
CA ASP A 33 11.86 2.50 19.96
C ASP A 33 10.45 2.16 19.47
N GLN A 34 9.50 3.10 19.59
CA GLN A 34 8.12 2.96 19.13
C GLN A 34 7.85 3.76 17.86
N ARG A 35 8.88 4.39 17.28
CA ARG A 35 8.75 5.24 16.08
C ARG A 35 7.96 4.54 14.98
N ASP A 36 8.30 3.31 14.64
CA ASP A 36 7.65 2.62 13.53
C ASP A 36 6.21 2.23 13.88
N HIS A 37 5.90 1.98 15.15
CA HIS A 37 4.51 1.78 15.57
C HIS A 37 3.68 3.05 15.35
N VAL A 38 4.23 4.21 15.72
CA VAL A 38 3.60 5.52 15.51
C VAL A 38 3.40 5.78 14.01
N LEU A 39 4.43 5.58 13.19
CA LEU A 39 4.36 5.79 11.74
C LEU A 39 3.34 4.87 11.06
N ARG A 40 3.27 3.58 11.42
CA ARG A 40 2.25 2.66 10.88
C ARG A 40 0.83 3.10 11.21
N LYS A 41 0.62 3.60 12.44
CA LYS A 41 -0.70 4.08 12.87
C LYS A 41 -1.07 5.38 12.18
N ARG A 42 -0.11 6.31 12.05
CA ARG A 42 -0.33 7.59 11.39
C ARG A 42 -0.58 7.42 9.90
N SER A 43 0.16 6.55 9.20
CA SER A 43 -0.08 6.26 7.77
C SER A 43 -1.49 5.75 7.51
N LEU A 44 -2.03 4.92 8.42
CA LEU A 44 -3.40 4.41 8.28
C LEU A 44 -4.42 5.54 8.37
N VAL A 45 -4.22 6.48 9.29
CA VAL A 45 -5.09 7.66 9.41
C VAL A 45 -4.95 8.59 8.20
N PHE A 46 -3.74 8.78 7.69
CA PHE A 46 -3.54 9.52 6.44
C PHE A 46 -4.30 8.86 5.27
N ALA A 47 -4.20 7.54 5.12
CA ALA A 47 -4.96 6.82 4.09
C ALA A 47 -6.48 6.89 4.29
N GLU A 48 -6.98 6.80 5.54
CA GLU A 48 -8.40 7.04 5.87
C GLU A 48 -8.88 8.43 5.41
N MET A 49 -8.00 9.43 5.50
CA MET A 49 -8.23 10.81 5.09
C MET A 49 -7.93 11.07 3.59
N GLU A 50 -7.61 10.03 2.81
CA GLU A 50 -7.19 10.14 1.40
C GLU A 50 -5.91 10.96 1.16
N LEU A 51 -5.10 11.12 2.20
CA LEU A 51 -3.77 11.75 2.17
C LEU A 51 -2.73 10.67 1.83
N PHE A 52 -2.80 10.15 0.60
CA PHE A 52 -2.04 8.97 0.21
C PHE A 52 -0.54 9.21 0.11
N ASP A 53 -0.11 10.40 -0.32
CA ASP A 53 1.31 10.75 -0.41
C ASP A 53 1.96 10.75 0.98
N GLU A 54 1.29 11.33 1.98
CA GLU A 54 1.72 11.32 3.38
C GLU A 54 1.72 9.91 3.96
N ALA A 55 0.72 9.09 3.63
CA ALA A 55 0.66 7.70 4.04
C ALA A 55 1.82 6.87 3.47
N VAL A 56 2.18 7.10 2.20
CA VAL A 56 3.36 6.47 1.56
C VAL A 56 4.65 6.94 2.25
N GLN A 57 4.79 8.24 2.53
CA GLN A 57 5.98 8.78 3.20
C GLN A 57 6.22 8.13 4.57
N ASP A 58 5.16 7.94 5.37
CA ASP A 58 5.28 7.26 6.66
C ASP A 58 5.75 5.81 6.52
N ARG A 59 5.27 5.08 5.52
CA ARG A 59 5.70 3.70 5.26
C ARG A 59 7.13 3.64 4.72
N GLN A 60 7.48 4.55 3.81
CA GLN A 60 8.85 4.66 3.28
C GLN A 60 9.84 4.99 4.40
N ALA A 61 9.48 5.86 5.34
CA ALA A 61 10.32 6.19 6.49
C ALA A 61 10.57 5.01 7.46
N ILE A 62 9.71 3.98 7.45
CA ILE A 62 9.94 2.70 8.16
C ILE A 62 10.88 1.81 7.34
N ILE A 63 10.65 1.72 6.02
CA ILE A 63 11.47 0.94 5.09
C ILE A 63 12.92 1.41 5.07
N ASP A 64 13.14 2.72 4.99
CA ASP A 64 14.48 3.32 5.03
C ASP A 64 15.18 3.11 6.37
N GLY A 65 14.40 2.95 7.44
CA GLY A 65 14.91 2.66 8.79
C GLY A 65 15.32 1.20 9.02
N GLY A 66 15.04 0.29 8.08
CA GLY A 66 15.42 -1.12 8.19
C GLY A 66 14.57 -1.95 9.16
N GLN A 67 13.45 -1.41 9.66
CA GLN A 67 12.55 -2.06 10.63
C GLN A 67 11.20 -2.49 10.01
N GLN A 68 11.17 -2.56 8.68
CA GLN A 68 9.99 -2.91 7.91
C GLN A 68 9.57 -4.36 8.06
N LYS A 69 8.26 -4.57 7.99
CA LYS A 69 7.61 -5.87 7.82
C LYS A 69 7.06 -5.95 6.40
N VAL A 70 6.71 -7.15 5.94
CA VAL A 70 6.08 -7.34 4.61
C VAL A 70 4.86 -6.43 4.42
N GLY A 71 4.06 -6.25 5.49
CA GLY A 71 2.91 -5.36 5.47
C GLY A 71 3.26 -3.89 5.22
N ASP A 72 4.46 -3.43 5.56
CA ASP A 72 4.85 -2.04 5.29
C ASP A 72 5.06 -1.78 3.79
N PHE A 73 5.61 -2.76 3.06
CA PHE A 73 5.66 -2.71 1.60
C PHE A 73 4.26 -2.82 0.99
N TYR A 74 3.44 -3.75 1.47
CA TYR A 74 2.08 -3.93 0.98
C TYR A 74 1.26 -2.62 1.09
N PHE A 75 1.23 -2.00 2.27
CA PHE A 75 0.48 -0.75 2.48
C PHE A 75 1.10 0.43 1.72
N ALA A 76 2.43 0.52 1.60
CA ALA A 76 3.05 1.53 0.74
C ALA A 76 2.63 1.37 -0.73
N GLY A 77 2.54 0.13 -1.22
CA GLY A 77 2.05 -0.19 -2.57
C GLY A 77 0.60 0.20 -2.77
N GLU A 78 -0.27 -0.13 -1.81
CA GLU A 78 -1.69 0.22 -1.84
C GLU A 78 -1.91 1.74 -1.85
N TYR A 79 -1.21 2.48 -1.00
CA TYR A 79 -1.34 3.94 -0.94
C TYR A 79 -0.77 4.60 -2.20
N ALA A 80 0.37 4.14 -2.71
CA ALA A 80 0.93 4.64 -3.98
C ALA A 80 -0.02 4.39 -5.15
N LEU A 81 -0.69 3.22 -5.16
CA LEU A 81 -1.69 2.90 -6.17
C LEU A 81 -2.88 3.88 -6.11
N GLN A 82 -3.36 4.18 -4.90
CA GLN A 82 -4.46 5.13 -4.68
C GLN A 82 -4.06 6.60 -4.97
N ALA A 83 -2.78 6.94 -4.81
CA ALA A 83 -2.22 8.22 -5.26
C ALA A 83 -2.06 8.31 -6.80
N GLY A 84 -2.21 7.19 -7.51
CA GLY A 84 -1.98 7.12 -8.96
C GLY A 84 -0.52 6.96 -9.37
N ASP A 85 0.40 6.77 -8.42
CA ASP A 85 1.80 6.43 -8.72
C ASP A 85 1.94 4.92 -8.95
N TYR A 86 1.54 4.49 -10.14
CA TYR A 86 1.55 3.09 -10.54
C TYR A 86 2.97 2.49 -10.60
N ILE A 87 4.00 3.32 -10.83
CA ILE A 87 5.40 2.88 -10.86
C ILE A 87 5.86 2.52 -9.44
N ALA A 88 5.64 3.42 -8.48
CA ALA A 88 5.97 3.17 -7.09
C ALA A 88 5.13 2.01 -6.51
N ALA A 89 3.82 1.99 -6.79
CA ALA A 89 2.92 0.93 -6.36
C ALA A 89 3.45 -0.45 -6.75
N ARG A 90 3.73 -0.67 -8.04
CA ARG A 90 4.29 -1.93 -8.53
C ARG A 90 5.61 -2.26 -7.84
N ARG A 91 6.52 -1.31 -7.68
CA ARG A 91 7.82 -1.55 -7.04
C ARG A 91 7.66 -2.06 -5.60
N TYR A 92 6.70 -1.54 -4.84
CA TYR A 92 6.43 -2.03 -3.50
C TYR A 92 5.80 -3.43 -3.50
N PHE A 93 4.86 -3.71 -4.40
CA PHE A 93 4.27 -5.04 -4.54
C PHE A 93 5.30 -6.08 -4.99
N ASP A 94 6.23 -5.74 -5.89
CA ASP A 94 7.35 -6.60 -6.29
C ASP A 94 8.19 -7.02 -5.07
N ARG A 95 8.42 -6.11 -4.13
CA ARG A 95 9.14 -6.43 -2.89
C ARG A 95 8.34 -7.39 -1.99
N VAL A 96 7.01 -7.27 -1.93
CA VAL A 96 6.17 -8.24 -1.22
C VAL A 96 6.29 -9.62 -1.85
N ILE A 97 6.18 -9.69 -3.19
CA ILE A 97 6.27 -10.95 -3.97
C ILE A 97 7.64 -11.60 -3.79
N GLU A 98 8.72 -10.82 -3.84
CA GLU A 98 10.09 -11.30 -3.63
C GLU A 98 10.31 -11.84 -2.22
N ILE A 99 9.81 -11.15 -1.19
CA ILE A 99 9.90 -11.61 0.21
C ILE A 99 9.16 -12.95 0.36
N ALA A 100 7.94 -13.08 -0.16
CA ALA A 100 7.19 -14.32 -0.08
C ALA A 100 7.88 -15.46 -0.85
N SER A 101 8.42 -15.18 -2.04
CA SER A 101 9.10 -16.17 -2.89
C SER A 101 10.41 -16.69 -2.30
N THR A 102 11.03 -15.93 -1.39
CA THR A 102 12.28 -16.30 -0.70
C THR A 102 12.04 -16.94 0.68
N GLY A 103 10.79 -17.34 0.97
CA GLY A 103 10.41 -18.03 2.21
C GLY A 103 9.94 -17.10 3.33
N GLY A 104 9.69 -15.82 3.03
CA GLY A 104 9.02 -14.88 3.93
C GLY A 104 7.52 -15.15 4.07
N ASP A 105 6.85 -14.29 4.85
CA ASP A 105 5.41 -14.39 5.09
C ASP A 105 4.60 -14.17 3.79
N PRO A 106 3.83 -15.17 3.32
CA PRO A 106 3.08 -15.08 2.07
C PRO A 106 1.72 -14.39 2.23
N TYR A 107 1.35 -13.91 3.42
CA TYR A 107 0.00 -13.40 3.71
C TYR A 107 -0.53 -12.38 2.68
N TYR A 108 0.35 -11.51 2.15
CA TYR A 108 -0.02 -10.49 1.16
C TYR A 108 0.30 -10.86 -0.29
N LEU A 109 0.77 -12.08 -0.58
CA LEU A 109 1.30 -12.45 -1.90
C LEU A 109 0.27 -12.26 -3.00
N ASP A 110 -0.88 -12.94 -2.89
CA ASP A 110 -1.88 -12.95 -3.97
C ASP A 110 -2.48 -11.56 -4.20
N SER A 111 -2.80 -10.83 -3.13
CA SER A 111 -3.29 -9.45 -3.22
C SER A 111 -2.24 -8.54 -3.85
N SER A 112 -0.96 -8.69 -3.50
CA SER A 112 0.13 -7.88 -4.10
C SER A 112 0.30 -8.18 -5.57
N SER A 113 0.27 -9.44 -5.99
CA SER A 113 0.32 -9.83 -7.40
C SER A 113 -0.87 -9.28 -8.17
N LEU A 114 -2.09 -9.35 -7.63
CA LEU A 114 -3.27 -8.78 -8.29
C LEU A 114 -3.18 -7.25 -8.42
N LEU A 115 -2.74 -6.55 -7.38
CA LEU A 115 -2.59 -5.09 -7.40
C LEU A 115 -1.40 -4.63 -8.27
N ALA A 116 -0.32 -5.41 -8.36
CA ALA A 116 0.77 -5.19 -9.30
C ALA A 116 0.32 -5.38 -10.76
N ALA A 117 -0.59 -6.33 -11.01
CA ALA A 117 -1.24 -6.49 -12.31
C ALA A 117 -2.07 -5.25 -12.66
N LEU A 118 -2.88 -4.75 -11.72
CA LEU A 118 -3.64 -3.51 -11.89
C LEU A 118 -2.72 -2.31 -12.18
N ALA A 119 -1.65 -2.12 -11.42
CA ALA A 119 -0.66 -1.07 -11.67
C ALA A 119 -0.03 -1.20 -13.06
N SER A 120 0.33 -2.42 -13.47
CA SER A 120 0.93 -2.68 -14.79
C SER A 120 -0.04 -2.43 -15.94
N TYR A 121 -1.33 -2.74 -15.74
CA TYR A 121 -2.38 -2.40 -16.70
C TYR A 121 -2.53 -0.89 -16.88
N GLN A 122 -2.54 -0.12 -15.80
CA GLN A 122 -2.59 1.35 -15.86
C GLN A 122 -1.35 1.96 -16.55
N LEU A 123 -0.21 1.27 -16.49
CA LEU A 123 1.02 1.64 -17.20
C LEU A 123 1.07 1.16 -18.66
N HIS A 124 0.01 0.51 -19.17
CA HIS A 124 -0.03 -0.12 -20.48
C HIS A 124 1.07 -1.18 -20.70
N GLU A 125 1.44 -1.88 -19.63
CA GLU A 125 2.45 -2.95 -19.64
C GLU A 125 1.78 -4.34 -19.62
N ASP A 126 0.99 -4.65 -20.65
CA ASP A 126 0.15 -5.86 -20.76
C ASP A 126 0.88 -7.16 -20.45
N LYS A 127 2.12 -7.30 -20.94
CA LYS A 127 2.92 -8.51 -20.71
C LYS A 127 3.16 -8.73 -19.22
N ARG A 128 3.55 -7.68 -18.50
CA ARG A 128 3.79 -7.73 -17.05
C ARG A 128 2.49 -7.95 -16.29
N CYS A 129 1.41 -7.28 -16.71
CA CYS A 129 0.08 -7.53 -16.14
C CYS A 129 -0.25 -9.04 -16.19
N ARG A 130 -0.09 -9.68 -17.35
CA ARG A 130 -0.33 -11.14 -17.50
C ARG A 130 0.63 -11.99 -16.66
N GLU A 131 1.89 -11.60 -16.56
CA GLU A 131 2.86 -12.30 -15.71
C GLU A 131 2.42 -12.35 -14.25
N TYR A 132 1.91 -11.26 -13.69
CA TYR A 132 1.37 -11.25 -12.33
C TYR A 132 0.08 -12.08 -12.20
N LEU A 133 -0.86 -11.95 -13.14
CA LEU A 133 -2.12 -12.71 -13.09
C LEU A 133 -1.90 -14.23 -13.20
N ASN A 134 -0.87 -14.68 -13.92
CA ASN A 134 -0.56 -16.10 -14.04
C ASN A 134 0.00 -16.73 -12.76
N GLN A 135 0.36 -15.91 -11.76
CA GLN A 135 0.94 -16.38 -10.49
C GLN A 135 -0.10 -16.56 -9.38
N ILE A 136 -1.35 -16.17 -9.62
CA ILE A 136 -2.41 -16.18 -8.61
C ILE A 136 -3.60 -17.03 -9.06
N ASP A 137 -4.39 -17.48 -8.07
CA ASP A 137 -5.59 -18.27 -8.29
C ASP A 137 -6.71 -17.47 -8.99
N ASP A 138 -7.60 -18.18 -9.67
CA ASP A 138 -8.73 -17.57 -10.40
C ASP A 138 -9.71 -16.83 -9.50
N ASN A 139 -9.78 -17.22 -8.22
CA ASN A 139 -10.65 -16.63 -7.22
C ASN A 139 -10.00 -15.48 -6.42
N THR A 140 -8.75 -15.09 -6.74
CA THR A 140 -8.08 -13.98 -6.04
C THR A 140 -8.83 -12.67 -6.29
N GLU A 141 -9.20 -12.00 -5.19
CA GLU A 141 -9.88 -10.72 -5.20
C GLU A 141 -9.39 -9.76 -4.11
N VAL A 142 -9.51 -8.47 -4.38
CA VAL A 142 -9.28 -7.37 -3.43
C VAL A 142 -10.57 -6.55 -3.35
N LEU A 143 -11.14 -6.47 -2.15
CA LEU A 143 -12.46 -5.84 -1.90
C LEU A 143 -12.38 -4.48 -1.20
N TRP A 144 -11.18 -4.08 -0.74
CA TRP A 144 -10.99 -2.91 0.10
C TRP A 144 -10.33 -1.73 -0.63
N LEU A 145 -10.00 -1.89 -1.92
CA LEU A 145 -9.37 -0.82 -2.68
C LEU A 145 -10.40 0.25 -3.05
N LYS A 146 -10.21 1.45 -2.49
CA LYS A 146 -11.09 2.60 -2.76
C LYS A 146 -11.14 2.93 -4.26
N GLY A 147 -12.33 3.26 -4.76
CA GLY A 147 -12.59 3.52 -6.17
C GLY A 147 -12.92 2.26 -6.99
N PHE A 148 -12.85 1.08 -6.37
CA PHE A 148 -13.21 -0.19 -6.98
C PHE A 148 -14.20 -0.92 -6.07
N ASP A 149 -15.32 -1.41 -6.64
CA ASP A 149 -16.23 -2.30 -5.90
C ASP A 149 -15.54 -3.62 -5.53
N ARG A 150 -14.67 -4.09 -6.43
CA ARG A 150 -13.74 -5.20 -6.26
C ARG A 150 -12.70 -5.15 -7.39
N VAL A 151 -11.52 -5.68 -7.13
CA VAL A 151 -10.53 -6.02 -8.17
C VAL A 151 -10.42 -7.53 -8.18
N THR A 152 -10.60 -8.17 -9.34
CA THR A 152 -10.48 -9.64 -9.48
C THR A 152 -9.56 -9.99 -10.65
N LYS A 153 -8.96 -11.18 -10.63
CA LYS A 153 -8.18 -11.68 -11.77
C LYS A 153 -9.01 -11.74 -13.05
N GLN A 154 -10.27 -12.15 -12.96
CA GLN A 154 -11.18 -12.21 -14.11
C GLN A 154 -11.35 -10.81 -14.73
N MET A 155 -11.65 -9.79 -13.92
CA MET A 155 -11.82 -8.42 -14.41
C MET A 155 -10.57 -7.91 -15.14
N MET A 156 -9.38 -8.17 -14.58
CA MET A 156 -8.11 -7.76 -15.21
C MET A 156 -7.83 -8.52 -16.51
N THR A 157 -8.17 -9.81 -16.56
CA THR A 157 -8.01 -10.63 -17.78
C THR A 157 -8.92 -10.13 -18.89
N GLU A 158 -10.19 -9.86 -18.58
CA GLU A 158 -11.17 -9.31 -19.54
C GLU A 158 -10.79 -7.90 -20.02
N ALA A 159 -10.15 -7.09 -19.16
CA ALA A 159 -9.64 -5.77 -19.55
C ALA A 159 -8.55 -5.90 -20.62
N LEU A 160 -7.55 -6.77 -20.39
CA LEU A 160 -6.46 -7.02 -21.34
C LEU A 160 -6.91 -7.61 -22.68
N ASP A 161 -8.02 -8.34 -22.73
CA ASP A 161 -8.51 -8.94 -23.98
C ASP A 161 -9.37 -7.96 -24.80
N ARG A 162 -10.00 -6.97 -24.14
CA ARG A 162 -10.74 -5.89 -24.81
C ARG A 162 -9.84 -4.93 -25.56
N ASP A 163 -8.71 -4.54 -24.96
CA ASP A 163 -7.76 -3.60 -25.59
C ASP A 163 -7.12 -4.20 -26.85
N LYS A 164 -6.89 -5.51 -26.89
CA LYS A 164 -6.43 -6.24 -28.08
C LYS A 164 -7.41 -6.23 -29.24
N SER A 165 -8.71 -6.18 -28.96
CA SER A 165 -9.76 -6.21 -29.98
C SER A 165 -10.00 -4.84 -30.64
N SER A 166 -9.35 -3.80 -30.11
CA SER A 166 -9.49 -2.40 -30.57
C SER A 166 -8.25 -1.89 -31.33
N SER A 167 -7.23 -2.75 -31.50
CA SER A 167 -5.97 -2.49 -32.21
C SER A 167 -5.93 -3.22 -33.55
#